data_AF-A0A2E4YDC9-F1
#
_entry.id   AF-A0A2E4YDC9-F1
#
_cell.length_a   1.000
_cell.length_b   1.000
_cell.length_c   1.000
_cell.angle_alpha   90.00
_cell.angle_beta   90.00
_cell.angle_gamma   90.00
#
_symmetry.space_group_name_H-M   'P 1'
#
loop_
_entity.id
_entity.type
_entity.pdbx_description
1 polymer ?
#
loop_
_entity_poly.entity_id
_entity_poly.type
_entity_poly.pdbx_seq_one_letter_code
_entity_poly.pdbx_strand_id
1 'polypeptide(L)'
;MDEALKKALDFSNFTSTLNAQKAILKNKCKDDSALYFGGGKFTVTMTLFSFVSSLVLHKIESTILVDDNNTPIQVDNVIEFFDLVKNKYGTATNIYLNDYKKLASKRSIEGLVDE
;
A
#
# COMPACT_ATOMS: atom_id res chain seq x y z
N MET A 1 24.98 -33.24 12.06
CA MET A 1 24.28 -32.01 12.47
C MET A 1 23.10 -32.43 13.31
N ASP A 2 22.99 -31.93 14.54
CA ASP A 2 21.87 -32.24 15.44
C ASP A 2 20.53 -31.88 14.76
N GLU A 3 19.52 -32.75 14.90
CA GLU A 3 18.19 -32.56 14.32
C GLU A 3 17.52 -31.28 14.85
N ALA A 4 17.79 -30.93 16.12
CA ALA A 4 17.32 -29.67 16.72
C ALA A 4 17.93 -28.44 16.01
N LEU A 5 19.23 -28.50 15.71
CA LEU A 5 19.94 -27.44 15.00
C LEU A 5 19.43 -27.28 13.57
N LYS A 6 19.14 -28.39 12.88
CA LYS A 6 18.56 -28.38 11.53
C LYS A 6 17.18 -27.71 11.51
N LYS A 7 16.28 -28.12 12.41
CA LYS A 7 14.93 -27.54 12.52
C LYS A 7 14.97 -26.04 12.83
N ALA A 8 15.87 -25.62 13.71
CA ALA A 8 16.05 -24.20 14.03
C ALA A 8 16.52 -23.39 12.80
N LEU A 9 17.45 -23.94 12.01
CA LEU A 9 17.94 -23.32 10.78
C LEU A 9 16.81 -23.18 9.73
N ASP A 10 16.05 -24.25 9.49
CA ASP A 10 14.95 -24.25 8.52
C ASP A 10 13.85 -23.23 8.90
N PHE A 11 13.52 -23.14 10.20
CA PHE A 11 12.57 -22.15 10.71
C PHE A 11 13.07 -20.71 10.55
N SER A 12 14.36 -20.47 10.81
CA SER A 12 14.98 -19.14 10.63
C SER A 12 14.94 -18.69 9.16
N ASN A 13 15.26 -19.60 8.24
CA ASN A 13 15.22 -19.35 6.80
C ASN A 13 13.79 -19.06 6.32
N PHE A 14 12.81 -19.85 6.77
CA PHE A 14 11.39 -19.62 6.47
C PHE A 14 10.94 -18.24 6.95
N THR A 15 11.22 -17.89 8.20
CA THR A 15 10.80 -16.61 8.80
C THR A 15 11.42 -15.42 8.08
N SER A 16 12.70 -15.52 7.73
CA SER A 16 13.42 -14.47 7.00
C SER A 16 12.83 -14.26 5.61
N THR A 17 12.55 -15.34 4.89
CA THR A 17 11.91 -15.32 3.57
C THR A 17 10.50 -14.73 3.63
N LEU A 18 9.70 -15.15 4.62
CA LEU A 18 8.33 -14.62 4.82
C LEU A 18 8.35 -13.10 5.06
N ASN A 19 9.30 -12.61 5.85
CA ASN A 19 9.43 -11.18 6.13
C ASN A 19 9.86 -10.39 4.89
N ALA A 20 10.77 -10.93 4.07
CA ALA A 20 11.15 -10.33 2.80
C ALA A 20 9.93 -10.22 1.85
N GLN A 21 9.13 -11.29 1.73
CA GLN A 21 7.91 -11.28 0.91
C GLN A 21 6.87 -10.28 1.42
N LYS A 22 6.69 -10.15 2.74
CA LYS A 22 5.82 -9.11 3.31
C LYS A 22 6.30 -7.69 2.95
N ALA A 23 7.60 -7.46 2.97
CA ALA A 23 8.17 -6.16 2.58
C ALA A 23 7.92 -5.86 1.09
N ILE A 24 8.06 -6.87 0.22
CA ILE A 24 7.73 -6.76 -1.21
C ILE A 24 6.26 -6.39 -1.39
N LEU A 25 5.33 -7.12 -0.76
CA LEU A 25 3.90 -6.81 -0.86
C LEU A 25 3.57 -5.39 -0.35
N LYS A 26 4.23 -4.94 0.72
CA LYS A 26 4.04 -3.58 1.24
C LYS A 26 4.50 -2.54 0.23
N ASN A 27 5.64 -2.74 -0.43
CA ASN A 27 6.15 -1.84 -1.46
C ASN A 27 5.22 -1.83 -2.69
N LYS A 28 4.78 -3.02 -3.14
CA LYS A 28 3.77 -3.15 -4.21
C LYS A 28 2.49 -2.38 -3.88
N CYS A 29 1.97 -2.50 -2.65
CA CYS A 29 0.80 -1.72 -2.23
C CYS A 29 1.07 -0.21 -2.28
N LYS A 30 2.26 0.25 -1.90
CA LYS A 30 2.63 1.67 -1.98
C LYS A 30 2.62 2.16 -3.43
N ASP A 31 3.17 1.36 -4.34
CA ASP A 31 3.19 1.66 -5.78
C ASP A 31 1.78 1.64 -6.38
N ASP A 32 0.98 0.63 -6.03
CA ASP A 32 -0.43 0.52 -6.42
C ASP A 32 -1.29 1.66 -5.87
N SER A 33 -0.88 2.30 -4.77
CA SER A 33 -1.53 3.49 -4.21
C SER A 33 -1.13 4.80 -4.89
N ALA A 34 -0.26 4.81 -5.91
CA ALA A 34 0.13 6.03 -6.62
C ALA A 34 -1.01 6.57 -7.51
N LEU A 35 -1.50 7.77 -7.19
CA LEU A 35 -2.52 8.51 -7.94
C LEU A 35 -1.87 9.69 -8.67
N TYR A 36 -2.15 9.83 -9.97
CA TYR A 36 -1.72 10.99 -10.76
C TYR A 36 -2.91 11.91 -10.99
N PHE A 37 -2.75 13.19 -10.64
CA PHE A 37 -3.81 14.18 -10.75
C PHE A 37 -3.20 15.57 -10.91
N GLY A 38 -3.75 16.38 -11.83
CA GLY A 38 -3.33 17.78 -12.01
C GLY A 38 -1.83 17.94 -12.33
N GLY A 39 -1.19 16.93 -12.92
CA GLY A 39 0.25 16.91 -13.18
C GLY A 39 1.13 16.51 -11.99
N GLY A 40 0.56 16.29 -10.80
CA GLY A 40 1.25 15.80 -9.61
C GLY A 40 1.08 14.30 -9.36
N LYS A 41 1.92 13.76 -8.48
CA LYS A 41 1.84 12.38 -7.98
C LYS A 41 1.54 12.36 -6.49
N PHE A 42 0.50 11.64 -6.10
CA PHE A 42 0.11 11.43 -4.72
C PHE A 42 0.18 9.96 -4.35
N THR A 43 0.89 9.63 -3.28
CA THR A 43 0.75 8.30 -2.66
C THR A 43 -0.48 8.30 -1.78
N VAL A 44 -1.50 7.54 -2.17
CA VAL A 44 -2.77 7.46 -1.44
C VAL A 44 -2.59 6.68 -0.14
N THR A 45 -2.33 7.42 0.93
CA THR A 45 -2.23 6.93 2.31
C THR A 45 -3.54 7.13 3.06
N MET A 46 -3.68 6.46 4.22
CA MET A 46 -4.79 6.72 5.14
C MET A 46 -4.85 8.20 5.56
N THR A 47 -3.69 8.86 5.69
CA THR A 47 -3.60 10.30 6.00
C THR A 47 -4.16 11.16 4.87
N LEU A 48 -3.73 10.94 3.62
CA LEU A 48 -4.26 11.68 2.47
C LEU A 48 -5.76 11.45 2.32
N PHE A 49 -6.21 10.19 2.42
CA PHE A 49 -7.63 9.84 2.37
C PHE A 49 -8.43 10.61 3.44
N SER A 50 -7.94 10.62 4.68
CA SER A 50 -8.62 11.28 5.80
C SER A 50 -8.65 12.79 5.64
N PHE A 51 -7.54 13.38 5.18
CA PHE A 51 -7.44 14.81 4.90
C PHE A 51 -8.45 15.26 3.83
N VAL A 52 -8.47 14.57 2.68
CA VAL A 52 -9.39 14.91 1.59
C VAL A 52 -10.85 14.66 1.99
N SER A 53 -11.13 13.58 2.74
CA SER A 53 -12.46 13.33 3.33
C SER A 53 -12.91 14.48 4.25
N SER A 54 -11.99 15.04 5.06
CA SER A 54 -12.26 16.20 5.91
C SER A 54 -12.58 17.46 5.08
N LEU A 55 -11.88 17.69 3.98
CA LEU A 55 -12.21 18.81 3.06
C LEU A 55 -13.64 18.69 2.52
N VAL A 56 -14.05 17.48 2.12
CA VAL A 56 -15.44 17.21 1.69
C VAL A 56 -16.43 17.46 2.84
N LEU A 57 -16.15 16.95 4.05
CA LEU A 57 -17.00 17.15 5.23
C LEU A 57 -17.20 18.63 5.56
N HIS A 58 -16.16 19.44 5.41
CA HIS A 58 -16.19 20.88 5.62
C HIS A 58 -16.70 21.68 4.41
N LYS A 59 -17.16 21.01 3.34
CA LYS A 59 -17.69 21.62 2.11
C LYS A 59 -16.69 22.56 1.43
N ILE A 60 -15.40 22.22 1.49
CA ILE A 60 -14.37 22.93 0.72
C ILE A 60 -14.51 22.50 -0.75
N GLU A 61 -14.75 23.45 -1.65
CA GLU A 61 -14.98 23.18 -3.07
C GLU A 61 -13.66 22.99 -3.84
N SER A 62 -12.66 23.82 -3.53
CA SER A 62 -11.33 23.81 -4.14
C SER A 62 -10.22 24.01 -3.10
N THR A 63 -9.02 23.52 -3.39
CA THR A 63 -7.86 23.66 -2.52
C THR A 63 -6.55 23.54 -3.29
N ILE A 64 -5.42 23.71 -2.59
CA ILE A 64 -4.08 23.43 -3.10
C ILE A 64 -3.49 22.33 -2.22
N LEU A 65 -3.04 21.24 -2.85
CA LEU A 65 -2.33 20.15 -2.17
C LEU A 65 -0.87 20.14 -2.62
N VAL A 66 0.01 19.65 -1.75
CA VAL A 66 1.41 19.41 -2.11
C VAL A 66 1.58 17.93 -2.42
N ASP A 67 2.10 17.61 -3.61
CA ASP A 67 2.32 16.25 -4.07
C ASP A 67 3.57 15.60 -3.43
N ASP A 68 3.83 14.33 -3.75
CA ASP A 68 4.97 13.57 -3.23
C ASP A 68 6.34 14.19 -3.59
N ASN A 69 6.39 15.06 -4.61
CA ASN A 69 7.60 15.73 -5.09
C ASN A 69 7.71 17.19 -4.60
N ASN A 70 6.89 17.59 -3.63
CA ASN A 70 6.79 18.96 -3.14
C ASN A 70 6.28 19.97 -4.18
N THR A 71 5.48 19.51 -5.15
CA THR A 71 4.85 20.36 -6.16
C THR A 71 3.46 20.78 -5.67
N PRO A 72 3.13 22.09 -5.64
CA PRO A 72 1.77 22.52 -5.36
C PRO A 72 0.86 22.21 -6.55
N ILE A 73 -0.24 21.52 -6.27
CA ILE A 73 -1.24 21.10 -7.25
C ILE A 73 -2.57 21.72 -6.86
N GLN A 74 -3.15 22.48 -7.79
CA GLN A 74 -4.49 23.02 -7.65
C GLN A 74 -5.52 21.92 -7.85
N VAL A 75 -6.46 21.81 -6.91
CA VAL A 75 -7.60 20.89 -6.95
C VAL A 75 -8.86 21.74 -7.02
N ASP A 76 -9.41 21.91 -8.22
CA ASP A 76 -10.58 22.76 -8.45
C ASP A 76 -11.90 22.12 -7.98
N ASN A 77 -11.94 20.79 -7.89
CA ASN A 77 -13.10 20.02 -7.45
C ASN A 77 -12.66 18.96 -6.43
N VAL A 78 -12.81 19.28 -5.15
CA VAL A 78 -12.44 18.40 -4.04
C VAL A 78 -13.28 17.12 -4.02
N ILE A 79 -14.54 17.15 -4.44
CA ILE A 79 -15.41 15.96 -4.46
C ILE A 79 -14.91 14.96 -5.50
N GLU A 80 -14.60 15.43 -6.71
CA GLU A 80 -14.04 14.59 -7.77
C GLU A 80 -12.68 14.01 -7.34
N PHE A 81 -11.82 14.84 -6.76
CA PHE A 81 -10.53 14.37 -6.26
C PHE A 81 -10.70 13.33 -5.14
N PHE A 82 -11.66 13.53 -4.23
CA PHE A 82 -11.97 12.55 -3.19
C PHE A 82 -12.40 11.21 -3.77
N ASP A 83 -13.25 11.19 -4.79
CA ASP A 83 -13.68 9.93 -5.43
C ASP A 83 -12.49 9.18 -6.05
N LEU A 84 -11.54 9.88 -6.67
CA LEU A 84 -10.30 9.30 -7.17
C LEU A 84 -9.45 8.70 -6.04
N VAL A 85 -9.24 9.46 -4.97
CA VAL A 85 -8.49 9.03 -3.78
C VAL A 85 -9.15 7.81 -3.14
N LYS A 86 -10.47 7.84 -2.99
CA LYS A 86 -11.26 6.77 -2.37
C LYS A 86 -11.18 5.48 -3.17
N ASN A 87 -11.39 5.57 -4.48
CA ASN A 87 -11.31 4.41 -5.37
C ASN A 87 -9.90 3.82 -5.37
N LYS A 88 -8.87 4.66 -5.49
CA LYS A 88 -7.47 4.22 -5.50
C LYS A 88 -7.09 3.52 -4.19
N TYR A 89 -7.44 4.11 -3.05
CA TYR A 89 -7.21 3.49 -1.74
C TYR A 89 -7.91 2.14 -1.61
N GLY A 90 -9.20 2.07 -1.97
CA GLY A 90 -9.99 0.86 -1.90
C GLY A 90 -9.41 -0.26 -2.78
N THR A 91 -9.02 0.05 -4.02
CA THR A 91 -8.43 -0.94 -4.92
C THR A 91 -7.08 -1.43 -4.43
N ALA A 92 -6.15 -0.54 -4.10
CA ALA A 92 -4.81 -0.92 -3.66
C ALA A 92 -4.84 -1.75 -2.36
N THR A 93 -5.65 -1.34 -1.38
CA THR A 93 -5.75 -2.07 -0.09
C THR A 93 -6.44 -3.42 -0.23
N ASN A 94 -7.44 -3.57 -1.11
CA ASN A 94 -8.06 -4.87 -1.38
C ASN A 94 -7.09 -5.84 -2.08
N ILE A 95 -6.31 -5.36 -3.06
CA ILE A 95 -5.25 -6.15 -3.70
C ILE A 95 -4.23 -6.59 -2.64
N TYR A 96 -3.77 -5.66 -1.81
CA TYR A 96 -2.81 -5.96 -0.76
C TYR A 96 -3.34 -6.98 0.25
N LEU A 97 -4.61 -6.87 0.67
CA LEU A 97 -5.24 -7.84 1.56
C LEU A 97 -5.29 -9.23 0.95
N ASN A 98 -5.64 -9.33 -0.34
CA ASN A 98 -5.72 -10.61 -1.04
C ASN A 98 -4.35 -11.26 -1.17
N ASP A 99 -3.33 -10.50 -1.57
CA ASP A 99 -1.96 -11.01 -1.70
C ASP A 99 -1.37 -11.38 -0.33
N TYR A 100 -1.66 -10.58 0.71
CA TYR A 100 -1.25 -10.91 2.08
C TYR A 100 -1.88 -12.21 2.58
N LYS A 101 -3.18 -12.45 2.30
CA LYS A 101 -3.85 -13.70 2.66
C LYS A 101 -3.24 -14.91 1.96
N LYS A 102 -2.88 -14.78 0.68
CA LYS A 102 -2.17 -15.82 -0.07
C LYS A 102 -0.79 -16.11 0.53
N LEU A 103 -0.05 -15.07 0.91
CA LEU A 103 1.26 -15.24 1.53
C LEU A 103 1.17 -15.89 2.91
N ALA A 104 0.20 -15.47 3.73
CA ALA A 104 -0.02 -15.96 5.08
C ALA A 104 -0.48 -17.44 5.13
N SER A 105 -0.99 -18.00 4.03
CA SER A 105 -1.37 -19.42 3.95
C SER A 105 -0.20 -20.35 3.64
N LYS A 106 0.95 -19.83 3.18
CA LYS A 106 2.14 -20.62 2.87
C LYS A 106 2.79 -21.19 4.14
N ARG A 107 3.38 -22.39 4.02
CA ARG A 107 3.96 -23.16 5.16
C ARG A 107 5.38 -23.68 4.89
N SER A 108 5.91 -23.50 3.68
CA SER A 108 7.27 -23.90 3.30
C SER A 108 7.99 -22.76 2.58
N ILE A 109 9.32 -22.85 2.48
CA ILE A 109 10.15 -21.86 1.81
C ILE A 109 9.84 -21.84 0.31
N GLU A 110 9.71 -23.00 -0.31
CA GLU A 110 9.38 -23.15 -1.73
C GLU A 110 8.06 -22.44 -2.05
N GLY A 111 7.04 -22.64 -1.21
CA GLY A 111 5.76 -21.97 -1.37
C GLY A 111 5.80 -20.44 -1.19
N LEU A 112 6.86 -19.88 -0.59
CA LEU A 112 7.08 -18.43 -0.46
C LEU A 112 7.87 -17.82 -1.62
N VAL A 113 8.58 -18.63 -2.41
CA VAL A 113 9.45 -18.16 -3.50
C VAL A 113 8.84 -18.45 -4.87
N ASP A 114 8.01 -19.48 -5.00
CA ASP A 114 7.27 -19.78 -6.22
C ASP A 114 6.03 -18.87 -6.36
N GLU A 115 6.12 -17.92 -7.29
CA GLU A 115 4.99 -17.13 -7.86
C GLU A 115 4.40 -17.81 -9.10
#